data_AF-A0A287AMA2-F1
#
_entry.id   AF-A0A287AMA2-F1
#
_cell.length_a   1.000
_cell.length_b   1.000
_cell.length_c   1.000
_cell.angle_alpha   90.00
_cell.angle_beta   90.00
_cell.angle_gamma   90.00
#
_symmetry.space_group_name_H-M   'P 1'
#
loop_
_entity.id
_entity.type
_entity.pdbx_description
1 polymer ?
#
loop_
_entity_poly.entity_id
_entity_poly.type
_entity_poly.pdbx_seq_one_letter_code
_entity_poly.pdbx_strand_id
1 'polypeptide(L)'
;MHGKPKVPLSQHQESERELLGRRSRAAETKETLQETKTTRFLLFREETDQGCQIRLDHLDTLQQCGFNSSLPLVMIIHGWLMDGLLEDWVLQMVAALKSQLAQPVNVGLADWVTLAHNHYTMAVRNTRLVGGEIKALLRWLEESVHFSPSKVHLIGYSLGAHVAGFAGSYMGRKHKIGRITGLDAAGPLFERASPRDRLSPDDANFVDAIHTFTREHMGLSVGIKRPIAHYDFYPNGGSFQPGCHLLELYKHIATHGLNAITRTIKCAHERSVHLFIDSVLHPGMQSTAYLCKDMDSFSQGLCLSCKKGRCTTLGYYTHQEQQSKKSKSLFLMTRAQPPFKVYHYQFKIQFINQTEKPVEPAFSMSLLGTKEEMQKIPITLSKGIISNKTYSFLITLDVDIGELIMIKFKWENSAAWANVWNTVQIIIPWGREPVYSGLVLKSIKVKAGETQQRMTFCPENMNDLQLHPTQEKTFVRCEANSKKLKRKIR
;
A
#
# COMPACT_ATOMS: atom_id res chain seq x y z
N MET A 1 34.83 92.76 17.56
CA MET A 1 35.05 91.45 16.91
C MET A 1 36.34 90.88 17.51
N HIS A 2 36.48 89.67 18.05
CA HIS A 2 35.72 88.43 17.97
C HIS A 2 35.86 87.63 19.28
N GLY A 3 34.79 86.91 19.66
CA GLY A 3 34.77 85.93 20.75
C GLY A 3 35.15 84.52 20.27
N LYS A 4 35.67 83.72 21.21
CA LYS A 4 36.09 82.31 21.05
C LYS A 4 34.92 81.38 20.64
N PRO A 5 35.15 80.31 19.85
CA PRO A 5 34.12 79.32 19.57
C PRO A 5 34.10 78.19 20.61
N LYS A 6 32.88 77.73 20.93
CA LYS A 6 32.55 76.52 21.71
C LYS A 6 32.57 75.28 20.79
N VAL A 7 33.04 74.15 21.31
CA VAL A 7 32.95 72.80 20.71
C VAL A 7 31.61 72.16 21.12
N PRO A 8 30.89 71.43 20.23
CA PRO A 8 29.85 70.49 20.64
C PRO A 8 30.31 69.02 20.54
N LEU A 9 30.10 68.28 21.64
CA LEU A 9 30.01 66.81 21.67
C LEU A 9 28.64 66.42 21.07
N SER A 10 28.60 65.58 20.01
CA SER A 10 27.40 64.76 19.74
C SER A 10 27.58 63.54 18.81
N GLN A 11 28.70 63.36 18.11
CA GLN A 11 28.75 62.32 17.06
C GLN A 11 28.97 60.87 17.54
N HIS A 12 29.41 60.65 18.79
CA HIS A 12 29.66 59.29 19.28
C HIS A 12 28.41 58.55 19.79
N GLN A 13 27.41 59.26 20.31
CA GLN A 13 26.19 58.62 20.86
C GLN A 13 25.17 58.23 19.76
N GLU A 14 25.18 58.90 18.61
CA GLU A 14 24.33 58.54 17.47
C GLU A 14 24.82 57.27 16.77
N SER A 15 26.15 57.10 16.63
CA SER A 15 26.75 55.92 16.01
C SER A 15 26.50 54.63 16.82
N GLU A 16 26.55 54.68 18.15
CA GLU A 16 26.26 53.51 18.99
C GLU A 16 24.77 53.13 18.97
N ARG A 17 23.86 54.11 18.92
CA ARG A 17 22.41 53.87 18.78
C ARG A 17 22.05 53.26 17.43
N GLU A 18 22.69 53.67 16.34
CA GLU A 18 22.52 53.03 15.02
C GLU A 18 23.08 51.60 14.99
N LEU A 19 24.22 51.33 15.66
CA LEU A 19 24.80 49.99 15.71
C LEU A 19 23.93 49.02 16.54
N LEU A 20 23.37 49.49 17.66
CA LEU A 20 22.42 48.75 18.49
C LEU A 20 21.10 48.49 17.75
N GLY A 21 20.56 49.49 17.04
CA GLY A 21 19.35 49.34 16.22
C GLY A 21 19.53 48.43 14.99
N ARG A 22 20.73 48.36 14.41
CA ARG A 22 21.07 47.39 13.35
C ARG A 22 21.24 45.98 13.89
N ARG A 23 21.80 45.81 15.10
CA ARG A 23 21.90 44.50 15.77
C ARG A 23 20.54 43.97 16.21
N SER A 24 19.65 44.82 16.74
CA SER A 24 18.29 44.42 17.11
C SER A 24 17.45 44.07 15.89
N ARG A 25 17.50 44.88 14.82
CA ARG A 25 16.85 44.53 13.54
C ARG A 25 17.43 43.27 12.91
N ALA A 26 18.74 43.02 12.96
CA ALA A 26 19.32 41.79 12.44
C ALA A 26 18.98 40.55 13.29
N ALA A 27 18.77 40.72 14.60
CA ALA A 27 18.30 39.67 15.50
C ALA A 27 16.80 39.37 15.28
N GLU A 28 15.94 40.40 15.22
CA GLU A 28 14.53 40.27 14.85
C GLU A 28 14.39 39.69 13.44
N THR A 29 15.11 40.20 12.44
CA THR A 29 15.05 39.65 11.07
C THR A 29 15.54 38.20 11.03
N LYS A 30 16.53 37.80 11.84
CA LYS A 30 16.93 36.39 11.99
C LYS A 30 15.85 35.57 12.66
N GLU A 31 15.24 36.05 13.75
CA GLU A 31 14.14 35.36 14.44
C GLU A 31 12.91 35.23 13.53
N THR A 32 12.56 36.24 12.74
CA THR A 32 11.47 36.20 11.76
C THR A 32 11.80 35.31 10.54
N LEU A 33 13.06 35.29 10.07
CA LEU A 33 13.51 34.38 9.00
C LEU A 33 13.62 32.91 9.47
N GLN A 34 13.76 32.71 10.78
CA GLN A 34 13.89 31.40 11.41
C GLN A 34 12.52 30.84 11.80
N GLU A 35 11.56 31.67 12.24
CA GLU A 35 10.15 31.30 12.35
C GLU A 35 9.55 30.87 10.99
N THR A 36 9.99 31.46 9.87
CA THR A 36 9.48 31.13 8.52
C THR A 36 10.02 29.83 7.91
N LYS A 37 10.96 29.13 8.56
CA LYS A 37 11.57 27.87 8.07
C LYS A 37 11.50 26.70 9.07
N THR A 38 10.50 26.70 9.94
CA THR A 38 10.31 25.63 10.94
C THR A 38 9.04 24.85 10.68
N THR A 39 9.01 23.60 11.14
CA THR A 39 7.81 22.75 11.09
C THR A 39 6.75 23.30 12.04
N ARG A 40 5.51 23.42 11.55
CA ARG A 40 4.33 23.75 12.35
C ARG A 40 3.67 22.46 12.83
N PHE A 41 3.35 22.39 14.11
CA PHE A 41 2.62 21.26 14.67
C PHE A 41 1.16 21.64 14.88
N LEU A 42 0.27 21.04 14.09
CA LEU A 42 -1.16 21.30 14.16
C LEU A 42 -1.86 20.13 14.86
N LEU A 43 -2.83 20.42 15.72
CA LEU A 43 -3.69 19.44 16.36
C LEU A 43 -5.14 19.70 15.94
N PHE A 44 -5.82 18.65 15.49
CA PHE A 44 -7.20 18.73 15.05
C PHE A 44 -8.13 18.36 16.19
N ARG A 45 -9.19 19.13 16.40
CA ARG A 45 -10.24 18.79 17.38
C ARG A 45 -11.31 17.92 16.74
N GLU A 46 -11.78 18.37 15.58
CA GLU A 46 -12.88 17.77 14.81
C GLU A 46 -12.43 17.37 13.40
N GLU A 47 -13.30 16.68 12.66
CA GLU A 47 -13.04 16.19 11.30
C GLU A 47 -12.80 17.31 10.27
N THR A 48 -13.44 18.46 10.43
CA THR A 48 -13.41 19.58 9.46
C THR A 48 -12.61 20.80 9.95
N ASP A 49 -11.83 20.63 11.02
CA ASP A 49 -11.02 21.71 11.60
C ASP A 49 -9.81 22.04 10.70
N GLN A 50 -9.40 23.31 10.69
CA GLN A 50 -8.19 23.78 9.99
C GLN A 50 -6.90 23.46 10.78
N GLY A 51 -7.05 22.98 12.02
CA GLY A 51 -5.97 22.59 12.89
C GLY A 51 -5.50 23.73 13.79
N CYS A 52 -5.33 23.44 15.07
CA CYS A 52 -4.83 24.36 16.08
C CYS A 52 -3.33 24.18 16.28
N GLN A 53 -2.55 25.26 16.18
CA GLN A 53 -1.10 25.18 16.26
C GLN A 53 -0.61 25.03 17.71
N ILE A 54 0.16 23.98 17.98
CA ILE A 54 0.91 23.78 19.22
C ILE A 54 2.30 24.37 19.04
N ARG A 55 2.75 25.17 20.02
CA ARG A 55 4.12 25.68 20.09
C ARG A 55 4.85 24.96 21.23
N LEU A 56 6.09 24.54 20.96
CA LEU A 56 6.95 23.95 22.00
C LEU A 56 7.16 24.96 23.13
N ASP A 57 7.32 24.47 24.35
CA ASP A 57 7.50 25.27 25.58
C ASP A 57 6.33 26.19 25.95
N HIS A 58 5.20 26.12 25.23
CA HIS A 58 3.98 26.89 25.48
C HIS A 58 2.81 25.95 25.84
N LEU A 59 2.72 25.57 27.12
CA LEU A 59 1.70 24.63 27.62
C LEU A 59 0.26 25.14 27.42
N ASP A 60 0.07 26.44 27.43
CA ASP A 60 -1.21 27.10 27.15
C ASP A 60 -1.73 26.75 25.73
N THR A 61 -0.85 26.70 24.73
CA THR A 61 -1.25 26.31 23.36
C THR A 61 -1.70 24.84 23.29
N LEU A 62 -1.04 23.95 24.04
CA LEU A 62 -1.41 22.53 24.12
C LEU A 62 -2.81 22.34 24.72
N GLN A 63 -3.10 23.06 25.81
CA GLN A 63 -4.40 23.05 26.47
C GLN A 63 -5.48 23.68 25.60
N GLN A 64 -5.21 24.86 25.02
CA GLN A 64 -6.14 25.54 24.12
C GLN A 64 -6.51 24.63 22.95
N CYS A 65 -5.53 23.96 22.32
CA CYS A 65 -5.77 23.04 21.22
C CYS A 65 -6.52 21.76 21.61
N GLY A 66 -6.73 21.49 22.91
CA GLY A 66 -7.53 20.37 23.39
C GLY A 66 -6.80 19.03 23.39
N PHE A 67 -5.47 19.03 23.54
CA PHE A 67 -4.71 17.78 23.65
C PHE A 67 -5.10 17.01 24.91
N ASN A 68 -5.37 15.71 24.76
CA ASN A 68 -5.72 14.84 25.86
C ASN A 68 -4.63 13.78 26.07
N SER A 69 -3.81 13.93 27.12
CA SER A 69 -2.69 13.03 27.44
C SER A 69 -3.10 11.58 27.77
N SER A 70 -4.38 11.33 28.04
CA SER A 70 -4.89 9.98 28.25
C SER A 70 -5.01 9.21 26.94
N LEU A 71 -5.29 9.89 25.83
CA LEU A 71 -5.50 9.31 24.49
C LEU A 71 -4.17 9.12 23.74
N PRO A 72 -4.05 8.13 22.84
CA PRO A 72 -2.92 8.01 21.92
C PRO A 72 -2.76 9.24 21.02
N LEU A 73 -1.56 9.45 20.47
CA LEU A 73 -1.28 10.49 19.48
C LEU A 73 -0.97 9.84 18.13
N VAL A 74 -1.79 10.12 17.12
CA VAL A 74 -1.52 9.79 15.73
C VAL A 74 -1.07 11.05 15.00
N MET A 75 0.17 11.08 14.54
CA MET A 75 0.76 12.23 13.86
C MET A 75 1.01 11.94 12.39
N ILE A 76 0.36 12.72 11.53
CA ILE A 76 0.48 12.68 10.07
C ILE A 76 1.71 13.51 9.66
N ILE A 77 2.51 12.97 8.75
CA ILE A 77 3.72 13.61 8.23
C ILE A 77 3.68 13.49 6.69
N HIS A 78 3.46 14.61 6.01
CA HIS A 78 3.34 14.65 4.55
C HIS A 78 4.71 14.50 3.85
N GLY A 79 4.67 14.38 2.53
CA GLY A 79 5.84 14.16 1.66
C GLY A 79 6.38 15.43 1.00
N TRP A 80 7.13 15.22 -0.08
CA TRP A 80 7.63 16.27 -0.96
C TRP A 80 6.48 16.97 -1.72
N LEU A 81 6.54 18.30 -1.84
CA LEU A 81 5.46 19.08 -2.44
C LEU A 81 5.98 19.91 -3.63
N MET A 82 5.43 19.64 -4.82
CA MET A 82 5.84 20.34 -6.04
C MET A 82 5.27 21.75 -6.16
N ASP A 83 4.05 21.96 -5.69
CA ASP A 83 3.26 23.20 -5.77
C ASP A 83 3.24 23.98 -4.45
N GLY A 84 3.82 23.41 -3.39
CA GLY A 84 3.89 24.04 -2.08
C GLY A 84 2.56 24.04 -1.33
N LEU A 85 1.61 23.20 -1.75
CA LEU A 85 0.30 23.05 -1.10
C LEU A 85 0.17 21.66 -0.50
N LEU A 86 -0.51 21.56 0.64
CA LEU A 86 -0.88 20.26 1.20
C LEU A 86 -1.90 19.59 0.28
N GLU A 87 -1.70 18.29 0.05
CA GLU A 87 -2.59 17.48 -0.77
C GLU A 87 -3.86 17.09 0.04
N ASP A 88 -4.99 16.97 -0.65
CA ASP A 88 -6.32 16.75 -0.04
C ASP A 88 -6.38 15.51 0.87
N TRP A 89 -5.55 14.50 0.59
CA TRP A 89 -5.50 13.26 1.38
C TRP A 89 -5.17 13.52 2.86
N VAL A 90 -4.46 14.61 3.19
CA VAL A 90 -4.10 14.95 4.57
C VAL A 90 -5.38 15.17 5.40
N LEU A 91 -6.30 15.99 4.90
CA LEU A 91 -7.58 16.26 5.57
C LEU A 91 -8.49 15.04 5.54
N GLN A 92 -8.48 14.25 4.47
CA GLN A 92 -9.20 12.98 4.42
C GLN A 92 -8.71 12.00 5.50
N MET A 93 -7.40 11.95 5.74
CA MET A 93 -6.82 11.13 6.81
C MET A 93 -7.17 11.65 8.20
N VAL A 94 -7.15 12.98 8.40
CA VAL A 94 -7.61 13.60 9.66
C VAL A 94 -9.06 13.21 9.95
N ALA A 95 -9.96 13.40 8.98
CA ALA A 95 -11.37 13.05 9.12
C ALA A 95 -11.55 11.54 9.42
N ALA A 96 -10.86 10.67 8.68
CA ALA A 96 -10.91 9.23 8.92
C ALA A 96 -10.46 8.85 10.34
N LEU A 97 -9.36 9.41 10.83
CA LEU A 97 -8.87 9.14 12.19
C LEU A 97 -9.79 9.71 13.27
N LYS A 98 -10.41 10.88 13.03
CA LYS A 98 -11.34 11.53 13.96
C LYS A 98 -12.70 10.86 14.05
N SER A 99 -13.16 10.24 12.95
CA SER A 99 -14.41 9.46 12.94
C SER A 99 -14.38 8.19 13.83
N GLN A 100 -13.22 7.80 14.38
CA GLN A 100 -13.05 6.60 15.21
C GLN A 100 -13.59 6.78 16.64
N LEU A 101 -14.91 6.91 16.79
CA LEU A 101 -15.56 7.15 18.10
C LEU A 101 -15.29 6.07 19.14
N ALA A 102 -15.07 4.81 18.72
CA ALA A 102 -14.80 3.70 19.62
C ALA A 102 -13.36 3.68 20.18
N GLN A 103 -12.41 4.32 19.49
CA GLN A 103 -11.00 4.40 19.89
C GLN A 103 -10.46 5.81 19.58
N PRO A 104 -10.89 6.83 20.34
CA PRO A 104 -10.51 8.21 20.07
C PRO A 104 -9.01 8.43 20.25
N VAL A 105 -8.45 9.29 19.41
CA VAL A 105 -7.02 9.66 19.43
C VAL A 105 -6.84 11.17 19.29
N ASN A 106 -5.72 11.68 19.79
CA ASN A 106 -5.21 12.97 19.37
C ASN A 106 -4.72 12.83 17.92
N VAL A 107 -5.21 13.67 17.01
CA VAL A 107 -4.75 13.68 15.60
C VAL A 107 -3.95 14.94 15.37
N GLY A 108 -2.67 14.77 15.03
CA GLY A 108 -1.76 15.87 14.74
C GLY A 108 -1.20 15.82 13.32
N LEU A 109 -0.71 16.95 12.84
CA LEU A 109 0.03 17.10 11.58
C LEU A 109 1.34 17.82 11.85
N ALA A 110 2.44 17.25 11.37
CA ALA A 110 3.70 17.96 11.20
C ALA A 110 3.69 18.63 9.82
N ASP A 111 3.30 19.90 9.77
CA ASP A 111 3.29 20.73 8.57
C ASP A 111 4.69 21.32 8.37
N TRP A 112 5.42 20.73 7.43
CA TRP A 112 6.77 21.13 7.02
C TRP A 112 6.79 21.60 5.57
N VAL A 113 5.67 22.16 5.06
CA VAL A 113 5.50 22.62 3.66
C VAL A 113 6.67 23.49 3.21
N THR A 114 7.12 24.44 4.03
CA THR A 114 8.23 25.37 3.72
C THR A 114 9.57 24.65 3.48
N LEU A 115 9.76 23.48 4.09
CA LEU A 115 10.95 22.64 3.97
C LEU A 115 10.78 21.54 2.92
N ALA A 116 9.55 21.09 2.69
CA ALA A 116 9.17 20.08 1.69
C ALA A 116 9.11 20.66 0.28
N HIS A 117 8.68 21.90 0.14
CA HIS A 117 8.64 22.63 -1.14
C HIS A 117 10.01 23.20 -1.46
N ASN A 118 10.92 22.31 -1.83
CA ASN A 118 12.27 22.65 -2.25
C ASN A 118 12.73 21.71 -3.37
N HIS A 119 13.91 21.96 -3.95
CA HIS A 119 14.56 20.96 -4.80
C HIS A 119 14.65 19.63 -4.06
N TYR A 120 14.37 18.52 -4.75
CA TYR A 120 14.23 17.21 -4.12
C TYR A 120 15.40 16.84 -3.21
N THR A 121 16.64 17.12 -3.62
CA THR A 121 17.85 16.87 -2.82
C THR A 121 17.90 17.67 -1.51
N MET A 122 17.37 18.89 -1.52
CA MET A 122 17.25 19.74 -0.33
C MET A 122 16.10 19.26 0.57
N ALA A 123 14.96 18.91 0.00
CA ALA A 123 13.85 18.32 0.76
C ALA A 123 14.27 17.01 1.45
N VAL A 124 15.03 16.17 0.75
CA VAL A 124 15.65 14.95 1.31
C VAL A 124 16.56 15.28 2.49
N ARG A 125 17.42 16.31 2.39
CA ARG A 125 18.26 16.75 3.52
C ARG A 125 17.43 17.25 4.71
N ASN A 126 16.37 18.01 4.42
CA ASN A 126 15.48 18.58 5.44
C ASN A 126 14.74 17.51 6.23
N THR A 127 14.56 16.29 5.70
CA THR A 127 13.89 15.19 6.44
C THR A 127 14.54 14.91 7.81
N ARG A 128 15.85 15.06 7.93
CA ARG A 128 16.56 14.92 9.22
C ARG A 128 16.26 16.05 10.18
N LEU A 129 16.17 17.27 9.67
CA LEU A 129 15.84 18.46 10.48
C LEU A 129 14.43 18.32 11.05
N VAL A 130 13.45 18.00 10.20
CA VAL A 130 12.05 17.78 10.62
C VAL A 130 11.94 16.62 11.60
N GLY A 131 12.68 15.52 11.37
CA GLY A 131 12.74 14.41 12.34
C GLY A 131 13.26 14.84 13.71
N GLY A 132 14.24 15.76 13.75
CA GLY A 132 14.73 16.38 14.98
C GLY A 132 13.68 17.26 15.67
N GLU A 133 12.92 18.04 14.91
CA GLU A 133 11.84 18.90 15.42
C GLU A 133 10.68 18.06 16.00
N ILE A 134 10.26 16.98 15.33
CA ILE A 134 9.25 16.05 15.87
C ILE A 134 9.76 15.40 17.15
N LYS A 135 11.03 14.97 17.20
CA LYS A 135 11.65 14.44 18.42
C LYS A 135 11.60 15.47 19.56
N ALA A 136 11.86 16.75 19.27
CA ALA A 136 11.80 17.81 20.27
C ALA A 136 10.37 17.97 20.83
N LEU A 137 9.36 17.99 19.96
CA LEU A 137 7.95 18.01 20.37
C LEU A 137 7.59 16.81 21.26
N LEU A 138 7.93 15.59 20.85
CA LEU A 138 7.57 14.38 21.61
C LEU A 138 8.26 14.34 22.98
N ARG A 139 9.51 14.81 23.07
CA ARG A 139 10.22 14.97 24.35
C ARG A 139 9.58 16.01 25.25
N TRP A 140 9.20 17.14 24.67
CA TRP A 140 8.50 18.19 25.41
C TRP A 140 7.14 17.69 25.96
N LEU A 141 6.39 16.89 25.20
CA LEU A 141 5.15 16.26 25.69
C LEU A 141 5.42 15.24 26.81
N GLU A 142 6.48 14.44 26.68
CA GLU A 142 6.91 13.48 27.71
C GLU A 142 7.31 14.20 29.02
N GLU A 143 8.00 15.33 28.92
CA GLU A 143 8.50 16.10 30.06
C GLU A 143 7.40 16.96 30.70
N SER A 144 6.54 17.60 29.90
CA SER A 144 5.57 18.59 30.38
C SER A 144 4.25 17.99 30.86
N VAL A 145 3.80 16.89 30.24
CA VAL A 145 2.50 16.27 30.55
C VAL A 145 2.60 14.76 30.77
N HIS A 146 3.81 14.24 30.98
CA HIS A 146 4.09 12.81 31.21
C HIS A 146 3.52 11.90 30.12
N PHE A 147 3.47 12.39 28.88
CA PHE A 147 2.93 11.64 27.76
C PHE A 147 3.94 10.58 27.29
N SER A 148 3.56 9.30 27.37
CA SER A 148 4.46 8.20 26.98
C SER A 148 4.68 8.15 25.46
N PRO A 149 5.94 8.14 24.97
CA PRO A 149 6.26 7.92 23.56
C PRO A 149 5.70 6.61 22.99
N SER A 150 5.46 5.60 23.84
CA SER A 150 4.86 4.33 23.41
C SER A 150 3.41 4.47 22.93
N LYS A 151 2.74 5.58 23.25
CA LYS A 151 1.37 5.91 22.78
C LYS A 151 1.37 6.69 21.46
N VAL A 152 2.53 6.93 20.85
CA VAL A 152 2.68 7.66 19.59
C VAL A 152 2.63 6.70 18.40
N HIS A 153 1.84 7.07 17.39
CA HIS A 153 1.83 6.48 16.05
C HIS A 153 2.17 7.57 15.03
N LEU A 154 3.34 7.49 14.40
CA LEU A 154 3.69 8.36 13.28
C LEU A 154 3.27 7.73 11.96
N ILE A 155 2.54 8.47 11.12
CA ILE A 155 2.14 8.05 9.78
C ILE A 155 2.85 8.97 8.79
N GLY A 156 3.85 8.44 8.08
CA GLY A 156 4.65 9.22 7.15
C GLY A 156 4.43 8.80 5.70
N TYR A 157 4.11 9.74 4.83
CA TYR A 157 3.94 9.53 3.38
C TYR A 157 5.18 9.99 2.61
N SER A 158 5.67 9.19 1.65
CA SER A 158 6.79 9.56 0.78
C SER A 158 8.05 9.94 1.59
N LEU A 159 8.58 11.16 1.47
CA LEU A 159 9.66 11.68 2.33
C LEU A 159 9.29 11.70 3.82
N GLY A 160 8.01 11.90 4.15
CA GLY A 160 7.49 11.89 5.52
C GLY A 160 7.69 10.54 6.23
N ALA A 161 7.76 9.44 5.49
CA ALA A 161 8.09 8.12 6.07
C ALA A 161 9.51 8.11 6.66
N HIS A 162 10.46 8.76 6.00
CA HIS A 162 11.84 8.89 6.49
C HIS A 162 11.95 9.93 7.61
N VAL A 163 11.20 11.02 7.55
CA VAL A 163 11.04 11.96 8.67
C VAL A 163 10.59 11.21 9.94
N ALA A 164 9.58 10.34 9.82
CA ALA A 164 9.09 9.51 10.93
C ALA A 164 10.18 8.57 11.46
N GLY A 165 10.93 7.91 10.55
CA GLY A 165 12.07 7.06 10.91
C GLY A 165 13.16 7.82 11.67
N PHE A 166 13.54 9.01 11.18
CA PHE A 166 14.51 9.87 11.86
C PHE A 166 14.03 10.28 13.24
N ALA A 167 12.78 10.74 13.38
CA ALA A 167 12.20 11.08 14.68
C ALA A 167 12.27 9.89 15.65
N GLY A 168 11.86 8.70 15.22
CA GLY A 168 11.95 7.48 16.02
C GLY A 168 13.38 7.11 16.42
N SER A 169 14.33 7.17 15.49
CA SER A 169 15.73 6.89 15.75
C SER A 169 16.36 7.86 16.76
N TYR A 170 15.98 9.15 16.71
CA TYR A 170 16.51 10.20 17.58
C TYR A 170 15.92 10.18 19.00
N MET A 171 14.75 9.57 19.21
CA MET A 171 14.21 9.31 20.56
C MET A 171 15.07 8.32 21.34
N GLY A 172 15.81 7.45 20.64
CA GLY A 172 16.68 6.45 21.24
C GLY A 172 15.92 5.30 21.92
N ARG A 173 16.67 4.29 22.37
CA ARG A 173 16.09 3.01 22.83
C ARG A 173 15.22 3.10 24.09
N LYS A 174 15.45 4.09 24.94
CA LYS A 174 14.70 4.26 26.21
C LYS A 174 13.34 4.92 26.02
N HIS A 175 13.14 5.64 24.92
CA HIS A 175 11.94 6.43 24.64
C HIS A 175 11.31 6.02 23.30
N LYS A 176 11.33 4.72 22.99
CA LYS A 176 10.85 4.20 21.70
C LYS A 176 9.40 4.60 21.44
N ILE A 177 9.18 5.11 20.22
CA ILE A 177 7.85 5.38 19.67
C ILE A 177 7.05 4.08 19.56
N GLY A 178 5.75 4.15 19.81
CA GLY A 178 4.84 3.01 19.72
C GLY A 178 4.81 2.39 18.33
N ARG A 179 4.46 3.18 17.31
CA ARG A 179 4.34 2.71 15.93
C ARG A 179 4.79 3.74 14.91
N ILE A 180 5.39 3.28 13.82
CA ILE A 180 5.58 4.07 12.60
C ILE A 180 4.94 3.33 11.42
N THR A 181 4.10 4.01 10.65
CA THR A 181 3.62 3.50 9.36
C THR A 181 4.21 4.32 8.21
N GLY A 182 4.94 3.67 7.32
CA GLY A 182 5.47 4.26 6.09
C GLY A 182 4.53 4.03 4.91
N LEU A 183 3.97 5.10 4.35
CA LEU A 183 3.10 5.07 3.19
C LEU A 183 3.92 5.41 1.94
N ASP A 184 4.22 4.38 1.15
CA ASP A 184 5.07 4.38 -0.04
C ASP A 184 6.32 5.27 0.13
N ALA A 185 7.14 4.94 1.13
CA ALA A 185 8.34 5.70 1.48
C ALA A 185 9.23 5.97 0.25
N ALA A 186 9.84 7.16 0.17
CA ALA A 186 10.58 7.57 -1.02
C ALA A 186 11.80 6.67 -1.32
N GLY A 187 11.96 6.26 -2.58
CA GLY A 187 13.08 5.45 -3.07
C GLY A 187 14.34 6.27 -3.42
N PRO A 188 14.24 7.34 -4.22
CA PRO A 188 15.43 8.09 -4.65
C PRO A 188 16.25 8.62 -3.48
N LEU A 189 17.56 8.39 -3.51
CA LEU A 189 18.53 8.69 -2.42
C LEU A 189 18.37 7.85 -1.13
N PHE A 190 17.34 7.00 -1.01
CA PHE A 190 17.11 6.15 0.17
C PHE A 190 17.21 4.64 -0.10
N GLU A 191 17.01 4.17 -1.35
CA GLU A 191 17.02 2.74 -1.70
C GLU A 191 18.30 2.03 -1.25
N ARG A 192 19.46 2.69 -1.43
CA ARG A 192 20.77 2.16 -1.03
C ARG A 192 21.25 2.71 0.32
N ALA A 193 20.44 3.54 0.98
CA ALA A 193 20.81 4.14 2.25
C ALA A 193 20.86 3.08 3.37
N SER A 194 21.76 3.32 4.33
CA SER A 194 21.89 2.46 5.51
C SER A 194 20.62 2.58 6.38
N PRO A 195 20.29 1.58 7.22
CA PRO A 195 19.15 1.68 8.14
C PRO A 195 19.16 2.92 9.06
N ARG A 196 20.30 3.59 9.26
CA ARG A 196 20.39 4.85 10.05
C ARG A 196 20.02 6.10 9.25
N ASP A 197 19.91 5.95 7.94
CA ASP A 197 19.76 7.04 6.97
C ASP A 197 18.42 6.96 6.22
N ARG A 198 17.48 6.17 6.73
CA ARG A 198 16.11 5.99 6.22
C ARG A 198 15.23 5.39 7.32
N LEU A 199 13.95 5.20 7.01
CA LEU A 199 13.04 4.40 7.84
C LEU A 199 13.55 2.97 7.95
N SER A 200 13.52 2.43 9.17
CA SER A 200 13.97 1.09 9.53
C SER A 200 13.10 0.45 10.61
N PRO A 201 13.13 -0.89 10.78
CA PRO A 201 12.40 -1.55 11.87
C PRO A 201 12.89 -1.14 13.26
N ASP A 202 14.10 -0.61 13.38
CA ASP A 202 14.67 -0.23 14.68
C ASP A 202 14.08 1.07 15.24
N ASP A 203 13.39 1.88 14.41
CA ASP A 203 12.99 3.26 14.72
C ASP A 203 11.78 3.35 15.66
N ALA A 204 10.99 2.27 15.82
CA ALA A 204 9.87 2.21 16.75
C ALA A 204 9.72 0.81 17.36
N ASN A 205 8.75 0.62 18.24
CA ASN A 205 8.38 -0.71 18.76
C ASN A 205 7.76 -1.56 17.65
N PHE A 206 6.96 -0.95 16.79
CA PHE A 206 6.42 -1.57 15.58
C PHE A 206 6.54 -0.62 14.39
N VAL A 207 6.90 -1.17 13.23
CA VAL A 207 7.05 -0.43 11.98
C VAL A 207 6.40 -1.25 10.90
N ASP A 208 5.46 -0.66 10.17
CA ASP A 208 4.83 -1.24 9.01
C ASP A 208 4.94 -0.31 7.80
N ALA A 209 5.06 -0.86 6.59
CA ALA A 209 5.20 -0.08 5.37
C ALA A 209 4.29 -0.61 4.26
N ILE A 210 3.66 0.29 3.52
CA ILE A 210 2.80 -0.03 2.37
C ILE A 210 3.51 0.47 1.11
N HIS A 211 3.95 -0.45 0.26
CA HIS A 211 4.69 -0.18 -0.97
C HIS A 211 3.75 -0.29 -2.17
N THR A 212 3.48 0.83 -2.84
CA THR A 212 2.51 0.89 -3.95
C THR A 212 3.12 1.31 -5.28
N PHE A 213 4.33 1.89 -5.30
CA PHE A 213 4.96 2.37 -6.53
C PHE A 213 6.49 2.13 -6.61
N THR A 214 6.89 0.86 -6.52
CA THR A 214 8.30 0.42 -6.37
C THR A 214 9.03 0.05 -7.67
N ARG A 215 8.32 0.00 -8.81
CA ARG A 215 8.92 -0.43 -10.07
C ARG A 215 9.31 0.79 -10.91
N GLU A 216 10.54 0.78 -11.41
CA GLU A 216 10.99 1.76 -12.41
C GLU A 216 10.12 1.67 -13.66
N HIS A 217 9.42 2.76 -13.98
CA HIS A 217 8.78 2.94 -15.28
C HIS A 217 9.30 4.23 -15.90
N MET A 218 9.75 4.13 -17.15
CA MET A 218 10.46 5.23 -17.84
C MET A 218 11.66 5.75 -17.02
N GLY A 219 12.36 4.86 -16.30
CA GLY A 219 13.50 5.20 -15.44
C GLY A 219 13.15 5.89 -14.11
N LEU A 220 11.86 5.99 -13.78
CA LEU A 220 11.38 6.63 -12.54
C LEU A 220 10.74 5.57 -11.64
N SER A 221 11.32 5.37 -10.45
CA SER A 221 10.68 4.72 -9.30
C SER A 221 10.65 5.74 -8.17
N VAL A 222 9.46 5.95 -7.60
CA VAL A 222 9.28 6.94 -6.53
C VAL A 222 9.24 6.27 -5.17
N GLY A 223 8.60 5.11 -5.05
CA GLY A 223 8.57 4.31 -3.82
C GLY A 223 9.79 3.40 -3.68
N ILE A 224 10.28 3.24 -2.45
CA ILE A 224 11.39 2.35 -2.11
C ILE A 224 10.97 0.88 -2.26
N LYS A 225 11.79 0.08 -2.94
CA LYS A 225 11.45 -1.31 -3.26
C LYS A 225 11.79 -2.27 -2.14
N ARG A 226 12.96 -2.10 -1.53
CA ARG A 226 13.43 -3.00 -0.49
C ARG A 226 12.53 -2.98 0.76
N PRO A 227 12.47 -4.09 1.51
CA PRO A 227 11.86 -4.10 2.84
C PRO A 227 12.57 -3.13 3.79
N ILE A 228 11.80 -2.31 4.49
CA ILE A 228 12.25 -1.30 5.45
C ILE A 228 11.52 -1.35 6.80
N ALA A 229 10.53 -2.23 6.95
CA ALA A 229 9.68 -2.32 8.12
C ALA A 229 9.72 -3.70 8.77
N HIS A 230 9.01 -3.88 9.88
CA HIS A 230 8.75 -5.22 10.38
C HIS A 230 7.83 -5.94 9.40
N TYR A 231 6.73 -5.30 9.00
CA TYR A 231 5.78 -5.79 8.01
C TYR A 231 5.79 -4.86 6.78
N ASP A 232 6.19 -5.39 5.64
CA ASP A 232 6.27 -4.68 4.37
C ASP A 232 5.17 -5.24 3.45
N PHE A 233 4.14 -4.45 3.21
CA PHE A 233 3.00 -4.80 2.37
C PHE A 233 3.24 -4.35 0.93
N TYR A 234 3.01 -5.26 -0.01
CA TYR A 234 3.12 -5.01 -1.45
C TYR A 234 1.77 -5.26 -2.15
N PRO A 235 0.77 -4.37 -1.98
CA PRO A 235 -0.50 -4.43 -2.72
C PRO A 235 -0.25 -4.51 -4.21
N ASN A 236 -0.84 -5.50 -4.88
CA ASN A 236 -0.69 -5.77 -6.30
C ASN A 236 0.79 -5.95 -6.73
N GLY A 237 1.60 -6.51 -5.82
CA GLY A 237 3.04 -6.67 -6.00
C GLY A 237 3.86 -5.41 -5.76
N GLY A 238 3.22 -4.32 -5.34
CA GLY A 238 3.81 -3.02 -5.01
C GLY A 238 4.40 -2.27 -6.20
N SER A 239 4.14 -2.72 -7.43
CA SER A 239 4.68 -2.09 -8.65
C SER A 239 3.74 -1.00 -9.15
N PHE A 240 2.51 -1.37 -9.53
CA PHE A 240 1.45 -0.48 -9.98
C PHE A 240 0.14 -0.86 -9.33
N GLN A 241 -0.73 0.12 -9.20
CA GLN A 241 -2.03 -0.04 -8.57
C GLN A 241 -3.13 -0.05 -9.63
N PRO A 242 -4.14 -0.95 -9.51
CA PRO A 242 -5.28 -0.96 -10.42
C PRO A 242 -5.96 0.40 -10.49
N GLY A 243 -6.29 0.86 -11.70
CA GLY A 243 -6.84 2.21 -11.94
C GLY A 243 -5.81 3.35 -11.99
N CYS A 244 -4.51 3.05 -11.95
CA CYS A 244 -3.43 4.04 -12.14
C CYS A 244 -2.59 3.73 -13.39
N HIS A 245 -3.15 3.08 -14.41
CA HIS A 245 -2.37 2.55 -15.55
C HIS A 245 -2.14 3.58 -16.67
N LEU A 246 -1.02 3.42 -17.40
CA LEU A 246 -0.61 4.29 -18.51
C LEU A 246 -1.62 4.38 -19.68
N LEU A 247 -2.59 3.46 -19.79
CA LEU A 247 -3.65 3.61 -20.79
C LEU A 247 -4.54 4.84 -20.52
N GLU A 248 -4.69 5.23 -19.26
CA GLU A 248 -5.29 6.52 -18.86
C GLU A 248 -4.34 7.69 -19.14
N LEU A 249 -3.02 7.49 -19.12
CA LEU A 249 -2.05 8.50 -19.53
C LEU A 249 -2.25 8.90 -21.01
N TYR A 250 -2.52 7.99 -21.94
CA TYR A 250 -2.78 8.39 -23.34
C TYR A 250 -4.08 9.21 -23.49
N LYS A 251 -5.14 8.83 -22.77
CA LYS A 251 -6.40 9.60 -22.72
C LYS A 251 -6.21 10.96 -22.04
N HIS A 252 -5.38 11.02 -21.00
CA HIS A 252 -5.09 12.24 -20.25
C HIS A 252 -4.00 13.12 -20.89
N ILE A 253 -3.07 12.60 -21.69
CA ILE A 253 -2.12 13.40 -22.48
C ILE A 253 -2.89 14.13 -23.59
N ALA A 254 -3.85 13.44 -24.22
CA ALA A 254 -4.70 14.04 -25.24
C ALA A 254 -5.55 15.21 -24.68
N THR A 255 -5.88 15.20 -23.38
CA THR A 255 -6.71 16.24 -22.73
C THR A 255 -5.94 17.23 -21.85
N HIS A 256 -4.76 16.88 -21.33
CA HIS A 256 -4.00 17.66 -20.34
C HIS A 256 -2.49 17.78 -20.62
N GLY A 257 -1.99 17.30 -21.78
CA GLY A 257 -0.57 17.38 -22.13
C GLY A 257 0.34 16.62 -21.16
N LEU A 258 1.60 17.05 -21.03
CA LEU A 258 2.63 16.38 -20.20
C LEU A 258 2.30 16.34 -18.69
N ASN A 259 1.35 17.17 -18.21
CA ASN A 259 0.86 17.16 -16.83
C ASN A 259 0.13 15.85 -16.46
N ALA A 260 -0.26 15.05 -17.43
CA ALA A 260 -0.83 13.72 -17.19
C ALA A 260 0.21 12.73 -16.59
N ILE A 261 1.51 12.96 -16.82
CA ILE A 261 2.61 12.12 -16.31
C ILE A 261 2.73 12.28 -14.79
N THR A 262 2.67 13.52 -14.28
CA THR A 262 2.72 13.79 -12.83
C THR A 262 1.49 13.23 -12.11
N ARG A 263 0.29 13.32 -12.72
CA ARG A 263 -0.94 12.73 -12.16
C ARG A 263 -0.88 11.20 -12.04
N THR A 264 -0.32 10.52 -13.04
CA THR A 264 -0.19 9.06 -13.02
C THR A 264 0.80 8.58 -11.95
N ILE A 265 1.92 9.29 -11.81
CA ILE A 265 2.92 9.05 -10.76
C ILE A 265 2.30 9.24 -9.37
N LYS A 266 1.55 10.33 -9.17
CA LYS A 266 0.84 10.60 -7.91
C LYS A 266 -0.18 9.50 -7.59
N CYS A 267 -0.98 9.05 -8.55
CA CYS A 267 -2.02 8.01 -8.33
C CYS A 267 -1.48 6.73 -7.66
N ALA A 268 -0.40 6.16 -8.20
CA ALA A 268 0.16 4.92 -7.67
C ALA A 268 0.88 5.15 -6.33
N HIS A 269 1.54 6.30 -6.17
CA HIS A 269 2.25 6.68 -4.95
C HIS A 269 1.28 6.92 -3.78
N GLU A 270 0.25 7.72 -4.01
CA GLU A 270 -0.79 8.12 -3.05
C GLU A 270 -1.78 6.99 -2.74
N ARG A 271 -1.83 5.92 -3.55
CA ARG A 271 -2.66 4.74 -3.23
C ARG A 271 -2.35 4.16 -1.86
N SER A 272 -1.10 4.22 -1.39
CA SER A 272 -0.72 3.79 -0.05
C SER A 272 -1.52 4.52 1.04
N VAL A 273 -1.75 5.82 0.86
CA VAL A 273 -2.59 6.67 1.72
C VAL A 273 -4.04 6.21 1.70
N HIS A 274 -4.64 6.07 0.51
CA HIS A 274 -6.03 5.67 0.41
C HIS A 274 -6.30 4.25 0.92
N LEU A 275 -5.35 3.31 0.76
CA LEU A 275 -5.45 1.99 1.37
C LEU A 275 -5.44 2.05 2.90
N PHE A 276 -4.62 2.95 3.48
CA PHE A 276 -4.60 3.16 4.92
C PHE A 276 -5.90 3.80 5.41
N ILE A 277 -6.40 4.84 4.73
CA ILE A 277 -7.67 5.49 5.05
C ILE A 277 -8.84 4.49 4.97
N ASP A 278 -8.90 3.67 3.92
CA ASP A 278 -9.91 2.62 3.76
C ASP A 278 -9.90 1.62 4.92
N SER A 279 -8.70 1.27 5.43
CA SER A 279 -8.57 0.39 6.59
C SER A 279 -9.13 1.00 7.88
N VAL A 280 -9.10 2.35 8.02
CA VAL A 280 -9.67 3.07 9.16
C VAL A 280 -11.19 3.15 9.03
N LEU A 281 -11.68 3.55 7.85
CA LEU A 281 -13.10 3.77 7.60
C LEU A 281 -13.93 2.48 7.56
N HIS A 282 -13.32 1.34 7.21
CA HIS A 282 -14.02 0.07 7.03
C HIS A 282 -13.45 -1.05 7.93
N PRO A 283 -13.60 -0.96 9.28
CA PRO A 283 -13.12 -1.99 10.21
C PRO A 283 -13.71 -3.39 9.95
N GLY A 284 -14.91 -3.48 9.36
CA GLY A 284 -15.52 -4.77 8.95
C GLY A 284 -15.02 -5.33 7.61
N MET A 285 -14.34 -4.52 6.79
CA MET A 285 -13.87 -4.91 5.44
C MET A 285 -12.35 -4.82 5.33
N GLN A 286 -11.63 -5.31 6.34
CA GLN A 286 -10.18 -5.34 6.33
C GLN A 286 -9.62 -6.22 5.21
N SER A 287 -8.60 -5.69 4.51
CA SER A 287 -7.87 -6.42 3.47
C SER A 287 -6.84 -7.34 4.11
N THR A 288 -6.84 -8.62 3.71
CA THR A 288 -5.89 -9.62 4.23
C THR A 288 -4.66 -9.70 3.34
N ALA A 289 -3.48 -9.60 3.96
CA ALA A 289 -2.20 -9.75 3.29
C ALA A 289 -1.49 -11.02 3.74
N TYR A 290 -0.74 -11.65 2.82
CA TYR A 290 -0.16 -12.96 3.01
C TYR A 290 1.35 -12.93 2.83
N LEU A 291 2.07 -13.50 3.79
CA LEU A 291 3.52 -13.68 3.73
C LEU A 291 3.89 -14.56 2.53
N CYS A 292 4.65 -13.98 1.61
CA CYS A 292 5.09 -14.66 0.40
C CYS A 292 6.53 -14.26 0.05
N LYS A 293 7.18 -15.07 -0.78
CA LYS A 293 8.55 -14.80 -1.21
C LYS A 293 8.61 -13.66 -2.23
N ASP A 294 7.69 -13.69 -3.17
CA ASP A 294 7.63 -12.79 -4.32
C ASP A 294 6.20 -12.80 -4.92
N MET A 295 5.95 -11.82 -5.79
CA MET A 295 4.66 -11.67 -6.47
C MET A 295 4.33 -12.87 -7.38
N ASP A 296 5.33 -13.51 -7.99
CA ASP A 296 5.13 -14.66 -8.87
C ASP A 296 4.62 -15.90 -8.12
N SER A 297 5.12 -16.13 -6.90
CA SER A 297 4.61 -17.18 -6.01
C SER A 297 3.21 -16.85 -5.50
N PHE A 298 2.95 -15.56 -5.25
CA PHE A 298 1.65 -15.09 -4.78
C PHE A 298 0.56 -15.22 -5.86
N SER A 299 0.85 -14.82 -7.11
CA SER A 299 -0.07 -14.93 -8.26
C SER A 299 -0.40 -16.37 -8.65
N GLN A 300 0.43 -17.34 -8.24
CA GLN A 300 0.13 -18.77 -8.32
C GLN A 300 -0.74 -19.28 -7.16
N GLY A 301 -1.14 -18.42 -6.22
CA GLY A 301 -1.95 -18.74 -5.05
C GLY A 301 -1.23 -19.54 -3.96
N LEU A 302 0.11 -19.67 -4.02
CA LEU A 302 0.87 -20.57 -3.15
C LEU A 302 0.95 -20.10 -1.69
N CYS A 303 0.63 -18.85 -1.42
CA CYS A 303 0.92 -18.18 -0.16
C CYS A 303 -0.30 -17.89 0.74
N LEU A 304 -1.51 -18.34 0.38
CA LEU A 304 -2.76 -17.98 1.08
C LEU A 304 -2.94 -18.60 2.48
N SER A 305 -1.89 -18.93 3.22
CA SER A 305 -1.96 -19.57 4.55
C SER A 305 -1.82 -18.54 5.67
N CYS A 306 -2.74 -18.55 6.64
CA CYS A 306 -2.66 -17.73 7.85
C CYS A 306 -1.95 -18.41 9.04
N LYS A 307 -1.70 -19.72 8.97
CA LYS A 307 -1.04 -20.47 10.06
C LYS A 307 0.31 -19.85 10.45
N LYS A 308 0.57 -19.71 11.76
CA LYS A 308 1.82 -19.18 12.35
C LYS A 308 2.12 -17.72 11.94
N GLY A 309 1.13 -16.83 11.98
CA GLY A 309 1.31 -15.41 11.68
C GLY A 309 1.79 -15.14 10.25
N ARG A 310 1.33 -15.98 9.31
CA ARG A 310 1.65 -15.88 7.87
C ARG A 310 0.66 -15.00 7.10
N CYS A 311 -0.36 -14.48 7.76
CA CYS A 311 -1.20 -13.44 7.22
C CYS A 311 -1.48 -12.40 8.31
N THR A 312 -1.90 -11.21 7.90
CA THR A 312 -2.32 -10.11 8.77
C THR A 312 -3.25 -9.19 7.99
N THR A 313 -3.93 -8.28 8.67
CA THR A 313 -4.65 -7.19 8.01
C THR A 313 -3.69 -6.11 7.51
N LEU A 314 -4.08 -5.38 6.45
CA LEU A 314 -3.40 -4.19 5.97
C LEU A 314 -3.89 -2.95 6.74
N GLY A 315 -2.99 -2.03 7.09
CA GLY A 315 -3.35 -0.68 7.53
C GLY A 315 -3.50 -0.51 9.04
N TYR A 316 -4.47 0.29 9.49
CA TYR A 316 -4.55 0.83 10.84
C TYR A 316 -4.61 -0.23 11.94
N TYR A 317 -5.33 -1.34 11.75
CA TYR A 317 -5.46 -2.40 12.77
C TYR A 317 -4.35 -3.46 12.70
N THR A 318 -3.33 -3.26 11.88
CA THR A 318 -2.16 -4.15 11.85
C THR A 318 -1.45 -4.12 13.19
N HIS A 319 -1.19 -5.30 13.76
CA HIS A 319 -0.43 -5.45 15.00
C HIS A 319 0.63 -6.53 14.85
N GLN A 320 1.72 -6.37 15.59
CA GLN A 320 2.82 -7.33 15.57
C GLN A 320 2.51 -8.48 16.53
N GLU A 321 2.12 -9.64 15.99
CA GLU A 321 1.88 -10.85 16.81
C GLU A 321 3.15 -11.43 17.45
N GLN A 322 4.34 -11.20 16.86
CA GLN A 322 5.61 -11.69 17.38
C GLN A 322 6.77 -10.71 17.13
N GLN A 323 7.62 -10.52 18.15
CA GLN A 323 8.85 -9.70 18.12
C GLN A 323 9.96 -10.29 17.24
N SER A 324 9.62 -10.73 16.02
CA SER A 324 10.60 -11.09 15.01
C SER A 324 11.29 -9.82 14.52
N LYS A 325 12.62 -9.78 14.65
CA LYS A 325 13.47 -8.75 14.03
C LYS A 325 13.59 -8.87 12.51
N LYS A 326 13.09 -9.97 11.92
CA LYS A 326 13.12 -10.15 10.47
C LYS A 326 11.91 -9.48 9.83
N SER A 327 12.17 -8.64 8.84
CA SER A 327 11.16 -8.08 7.94
C SER A 327 10.38 -9.17 7.23
N LYS A 328 9.07 -8.96 7.11
CA LYS A 328 8.13 -9.86 6.46
C LYS A 328 7.52 -9.17 5.24
N SER A 329 7.73 -9.73 4.05
CA SER A 329 7.08 -9.26 2.82
C SER A 329 5.71 -9.91 2.64
N LEU A 330 4.66 -9.10 2.71
CA LEU A 330 3.27 -9.52 2.59
C LEU A 330 2.67 -9.03 1.28
N PHE A 331 1.87 -9.87 0.64
CA PHE A 331 1.25 -9.61 -0.65
C PHE A 331 -0.26 -9.76 -0.56
N LEU A 332 -0.96 -8.93 -1.32
CA LEU A 332 -2.41 -8.93 -1.49
C LEU A 332 -2.76 -8.29 -2.82
N MET A 333 -3.96 -8.58 -3.33
CA MET A 333 -4.56 -7.82 -4.43
C MET A 333 -5.55 -6.81 -3.88
N THR A 334 -5.87 -5.79 -4.67
CA THR A 334 -6.90 -4.79 -4.34
C THR A 334 -7.73 -4.43 -5.55
N ARG A 335 -8.89 -3.80 -5.33
CA ARG A 335 -9.68 -3.16 -6.39
C ARG A 335 -9.02 -1.87 -6.87
N ALA A 336 -9.54 -1.33 -7.96
CA ALA A 336 -9.14 -0.01 -8.46
C ALA A 336 -9.70 1.15 -7.64
N GLN A 337 -10.83 0.95 -6.98
CA GLN A 337 -11.58 1.97 -6.22
C GLN A 337 -11.99 1.44 -4.84
N PRO A 338 -12.20 2.32 -3.84
CA PRO A 338 -12.67 1.91 -2.52
C PRO A 338 -14.11 1.39 -2.55
N PRO A 339 -14.52 0.52 -1.61
CA PRO A 339 -13.66 -0.20 -0.67
C PRO A 339 -12.70 -1.14 -1.42
N PHE A 340 -11.43 -1.19 -1.03
CA PHE A 340 -10.37 -1.80 -1.86
C PHE A 340 -10.27 -3.32 -1.70
N LYS A 341 -10.95 -3.89 -0.70
CA LYS A 341 -10.91 -5.31 -0.36
C LYS A 341 -11.30 -6.19 -1.55
N VAL A 342 -10.61 -7.32 -1.65
CA VAL A 342 -10.96 -8.47 -2.50
C VAL A 342 -10.81 -9.76 -1.70
N TYR A 343 -11.40 -10.83 -2.22
CA TYR A 343 -11.35 -12.19 -1.69
C TYR A 343 -10.42 -13.04 -2.54
N HIS A 344 -9.46 -13.72 -1.91
CA HIS A 344 -8.39 -14.44 -2.57
C HIS A 344 -8.67 -15.94 -2.61
N TYR A 345 -8.68 -16.53 -3.81
CA TYR A 345 -8.92 -17.94 -4.02
C TYR A 345 -7.76 -18.58 -4.79
N GLN A 346 -7.15 -19.61 -4.21
CA GLN A 346 -6.23 -20.47 -4.93
C GLN A 346 -7.03 -21.60 -5.60
N PHE A 347 -6.86 -21.75 -6.90
CA PHE A 347 -7.35 -22.88 -7.67
C PHE A 347 -6.19 -23.78 -8.07
N LYS A 348 -6.36 -25.09 -7.84
CA LYS A 348 -5.43 -26.12 -8.29
C LYS A 348 -6.16 -27.11 -9.17
N ILE A 349 -5.71 -27.20 -10.41
CA ILE A 349 -6.32 -27.99 -11.47
C ILE A 349 -5.26 -28.91 -12.06
N GLN A 350 -5.56 -30.20 -12.15
CA GLN A 350 -4.72 -31.17 -12.84
C GLN A 350 -5.30 -31.47 -14.21
N PHE A 351 -4.58 -31.08 -15.26
CA PHE A 351 -4.93 -31.41 -16.64
C PHE A 351 -4.20 -32.67 -17.06
N ILE A 352 -4.93 -33.63 -17.62
CA ILE A 352 -4.36 -34.80 -18.28
C ILE A 352 -4.61 -34.58 -19.78
N ASN A 353 -3.54 -34.24 -20.49
CA ASN A 353 -3.58 -34.05 -21.95
C ASN A 353 -3.37 -35.40 -22.64
N GLN A 354 -4.18 -35.69 -23.64
CA GLN A 354 -4.08 -36.89 -24.47
C GLN A 354 -3.33 -36.64 -25.79
N THR A 355 -2.70 -35.46 -25.98
CA THR A 355 -1.90 -35.12 -27.17
C THR A 355 -0.46 -34.72 -26.86
N GLU A 356 0.42 -34.94 -27.85
CA GLU A 356 1.85 -34.63 -27.80
C GLU A 356 2.18 -33.14 -28.07
N LYS A 357 1.23 -32.35 -28.61
CA LYS A 357 1.46 -30.93 -28.91
C LYS A 357 0.93 -30.01 -27.81
N PRO A 358 1.73 -29.03 -27.33
CA PRO A 358 1.25 -28.03 -26.38
C PRO A 358 0.22 -27.12 -27.04
N VAL A 359 -0.98 -27.08 -26.48
CA VAL A 359 -2.02 -26.10 -26.83
C VAL A 359 -1.90 -24.92 -25.86
N GLU A 360 -2.14 -23.70 -26.34
CA GLU A 360 -2.40 -22.51 -25.52
C GLU A 360 -3.92 -22.28 -25.43
N PRO A 361 -4.64 -23.02 -24.56
CA PRO A 361 -6.07 -22.83 -24.40
C PRO A 361 -6.38 -21.58 -23.57
N ALA A 362 -7.44 -20.88 -23.97
CA ALA A 362 -8.10 -19.90 -23.14
C ALA A 362 -9.21 -20.60 -22.35
N PHE A 363 -9.26 -20.42 -21.04
CA PHE A 363 -10.38 -20.90 -20.21
C PHE A 363 -11.10 -19.75 -19.57
N SER A 364 -12.38 -19.95 -19.30
CA SER A 364 -13.16 -19.10 -18.41
C SER A 364 -13.81 -19.94 -17.32
N MET A 365 -14.07 -19.31 -16.18
CA MET A 365 -14.70 -19.95 -15.05
C MET A 365 -15.81 -19.08 -14.48
N SER A 366 -16.93 -19.68 -14.14
CA SER A 366 -18.01 -19.04 -13.39
C SER A 366 -18.11 -19.71 -12.01
N LEU A 367 -18.16 -18.89 -10.97
CA LEU A 367 -18.19 -19.30 -9.57
C LEU A 367 -19.54 -18.97 -8.97
N LEU A 368 -20.25 -20.00 -8.50
CA LEU A 368 -21.56 -19.86 -7.87
C LEU A 368 -21.42 -20.11 -6.36
N GLY A 369 -21.65 -19.09 -5.55
CA GLY A 369 -21.63 -19.17 -4.10
C GLY A 369 -23.01 -19.05 -3.47
N THR A 370 -23.08 -19.09 -2.13
CA THR A 370 -24.34 -18.96 -1.37
C THR A 370 -24.93 -17.55 -1.40
N LYS A 371 -24.12 -16.53 -1.67
CA LYS A 371 -24.56 -15.13 -1.67
C LYS A 371 -24.66 -14.55 -3.08
N GLU A 372 -23.64 -14.80 -3.91
CA GLU A 372 -23.51 -14.19 -5.24
C GLU A 372 -22.90 -15.17 -6.26
N GLU A 373 -23.03 -14.82 -7.54
CA GLU A 373 -22.41 -15.51 -8.68
C GLU A 373 -21.43 -14.58 -9.39
N MET A 374 -20.25 -15.08 -9.73
CA MET A 374 -19.29 -14.39 -10.61
C MET A 374 -19.12 -15.17 -11.90
N GLN A 375 -19.44 -14.56 -13.03
CA GLN A 375 -19.44 -15.23 -14.33
C GLN A 375 -18.23 -14.84 -15.20
N LYS A 376 -17.81 -15.77 -16.06
CA LYS A 376 -16.82 -15.54 -17.13
C LYS A 376 -15.47 -14.96 -16.67
N ILE A 377 -14.93 -15.46 -15.55
CA ILE A 377 -13.60 -15.09 -15.06
C ILE A 377 -12.54 -15.71 -16.00
N PRO A 378 -11.72 -14.92 -16.70
CA PRO A 378 -10.71 -15.44 -17.61
C PRO A 378 -9.55 -16.09 -16.84
N ILE A 379 -9.05 -17.22 -17.32
CA ILE A 379 -7.91 -17.93 -16.75
C ILE A 379 -6.76 -17.91 -17.76
N THR A 380 -5.63 -17.33 -17.35
CA THR A 380 -4.39 -17.30 -18.12
C THR A 380 -3.41 -18.33 -17.57
N LEU A 381 -3.07 -19.34 -18.38
CA LEU A 381 -2.02 -20.30 -18.08
C LEU A 381 -0.74 -19.89 -18.83
N SER A 382 0.24 -19.32 -18.13
CA SER A 382 1.45 -18.72 -18.70
C SER A 382 2.46 -19.71 -19.31
N LYS A 383 2.18 -21.02 -19.24
CA LYS A 383 2.93 -22.08 -19.92
C LYS A 383 1.91 -23.06 -20.47
N GLY A 384 1.97 -23.36 -21.76
CA GLY A 384 1.07 -24.30 -22.44
C GLY A 384 0.83 -25.59 -21.65
N ILE A 385 -0.28 -26.27 -21.91
CA ILE A 385 -0.66 -27.44 -21.09
C ILE A 385 0.28 -28.61 -21.35
N ILE A 386 1.03 -28.99 -20.31
CA ILE A 386 1.85 -30.21 -20.26
C ILE A 386 1.03 -31.27 -19.54
N SER A 387 0.92 -32.46 -20.14
CA SER A 387 0.16 -33.57 -19.56
C SER A 387 0.65 -33.93 -18.15
N ASN A 388 -0.29 -34.30 -17.27
CA ASN A 388 -0.06 -34.72 -15.89
C ASN A 388 0.51 -33.67 -14.94
N LYS A 389 0.54 -32.39 -15.31
CA LYS A 389 0.91 -31.30 -14.37
C LYS A 389 -0.31 -30.72 -13.65
N THR A 390 -0.11 -30.36 -12.39
CA THR A 390 -1.05 -29.55 -11.62
C THR A 390 -0.70 -28.08 -11.78
N TYR A 391 -1.66 -27.30 -12.24
CA TYR A 391 -1.58 -25.86 -12.39
C TYR A 391 -2.21 -25.21 -11.17
N SER A 392 -1.54 -24.20 -10.63
CA SER A 392 -1.99 -23.43 -9.47
C SER A 392 -2.01 -21.96 -9.87
N PHE A 393 -3.14 -21.30 -9.63
CA PHE A 393 -3.30 -19.88 -9.93
C PHE A 393 -4.19 -19.22 -8.88
N LEU A 394 -3.99 -17.92 -8.70
CA LEU A 394 -4.78 -17.05 -7.86
C LEU A 394 -5.91 -16.42 -8.69
N ILE A 395 -7.12 -16.46 -8.15
CA ILE A 395 -8.24 -15.64 -8.62
C ILE A 395 -8.69 -14.77 -7.45
N THR A 396 -9.07 -13.54 -7.76
CA THR A 396 -9.59 -12.60 -6.78
C THR A 396 -10.97 -12.13 -7.15
N LEU A 397 -11.88 -12.08 -6.17
CA LEU A 397 -13.25 -11.60 -6.33
C LEU A 397 -13.42 -10.30 -5.57
N ASP A 398 -14.10 -9.33 -6.16
CA ASP A 398 -14.43 -8.05 -5.52
C ASP A 398 -15.69 -8.11 -4.64
N VAL A 399 -16.43 -9.22 -4.71
CA VAL A 399 -17.65 -9.47 -3.95
C VAL A 399 -17.52 -10.72 -3.06
N ASP A 400 -18.25 -10.72 -1.95
CA ASP A 400 -18.36 -11.88 -1.06
C ASP A 400 -19.41 -12.87 -1.59
N ILE A 401 -18.96 -13.86 -2.34
CA ILE A 401 -19.84 -14.92 -2.85
C ILE A 401 -20.34 -15.89 -1.76
N GLY A 402 -19.86 -15.76 -0.52
CA GLY A 402 -20.18 -16.70 0.56
C GLY A 402 -19.45 -18.04 0.40
N GLU A 403 -20.11 -19.15 0.73
CA GLU A 403 -19.52 -20.48 0.51
C GLU A 403 -19.63 -20.86 -0.97
N LEU A 404 -18.53 -21.30 -1.58
CA LEU A 404 -18.51 -21.74 -2.98
C LEU A 404 -19.23 -23.10 -3.12
N ILE A 405 -20.26 -23.14 -3.96
CA ILE A 405 -21.14 -24.31 -4.15
C ILE A 405 -20.81 -25.04 -5.45
N MET A 406 -20.58 -24.28 -6.52
CA MET A 406 -20.43 -24.81 -7.87
C MET A 406 -19.44 -23.99 -8.68
N ILE A 407 -18.75 -24.69 -9.59
CA ILE A 407 -17.82 -24.10 -10.54
C ILE A 407 -18.23 -24.54 -11.94
N LYS A 408 -18.48 -23.60 -12.84
CA LYS A 408 -18.60 -23.87 -14.27
C LYS A 408 -17.27 -23.53 -14.93
N PHE A 409 -16.70 -24.48 -15.65
CA PHE A 409 -15.38 -24.35 -16.28
C PHE A 409 -15.53 -24.55 -17.78
N LYS A 410 -15.12 -23.56 -18.56
CA LYS A 410 -15.33 -23.52 -20.02
C LYS A 410 -14.02 -23.36 -20.77
N TRP A 411 -13.87 -24.13 -21.85
CA TRP A 411 -12.79 -23.94 -22.81
C TRP A 411 -13.23 -22.94 -23.88
N GLU A 412 -12.64 -21.74 -23.86
CA GLU A 412 -12.91 -20.68 -24.82
C GLU A 412 -12.23 -20.93 -26.17
N ASN A 413 -12.88 -20.47 -27.23
CA ASN A 413 -12.33 -20.53 -28.58
C ASN A 413 -11.24 -19.47 -28.74
N SER A 414 -10.03 -19.85 -29.19
CA SER A 414 -9.00 -18.85 -29.51
C SER A 414 -9.13 -18.47 -30.99
N ALA A 415 -9.08 -17.16 -31.30
CA ALA A 415 -9.16 -16.66 -32.68
C ALA A 415 -8.06 -17.23 -33.59
N ALA A 416 -6.92 -17.63 -33.01
CA ALA A 416 -5.83 -18.29 -33.73
C ALA A 416 -6.24 -19.67 -34.29
N TRP A 417 -7.15 -20.39 -33.63
CA TRP A 417 -7.66 -21.67 -34.12
C TRP A 417 -8.85 -21.52 -35.07
N ALA A 418 -9.61 -20.43 -35.02
CA ALA A 418 -10.73 -20.19 -35.93
C ALA A 418 -10.28 -20.16 -37.41
N ASN A 419 -9.12 -19.54 -37.69
CA ASN A 419 -8.57 -19.46 -39.05
C ASN A 419 -7.97 -20.79 -39.53
N VAL A 420 -7.26 -21.51 -38.66
CA VAL A 420 -6.80 -22.88 -38.93
C VAL A 420 -8.01 -23.80 -39.20
N TRP A 421 -9.13 -23.58 -38.51
CA TRP A 421 -10.37 -24.33 -38.69
C TRP A 421 -11.08 -24.09 -40.00
N ASN A 422 -11.19 -22.84 -40.44
CA ASN A 422 -11.73 -22.56 -41.77
C ASN A 422 -10.87 -23.22 -42.85
N THR A 423 -9.54 -23.29 -42.69
CA THR A 423 -8.66 -23.96 -43.64
C THR A 423 -8.79 -25.49 -43.64
N VAL A 424 -8.95 -26.12 -42.46
CA VAL A 424 -9.05 -27.59 -42.36
C VAL A 424 -10.41 -28.11 -42.84
N GLN A 425 -11.51 -27.38 -42.64
CA GLN A 425 -12.84 -27.77 -43.13
C GLN A 425 -12.96 -27.75 -44.66
N ILE A 426 -12.14 -26.95 -45.35
CA ILE A 426 -12.16 -26.85 -46.82
C ILE A 426 -11.40 -28.02 -47.48
N ILE A 427 -10.47 -28.67 -46.77
CA ILE A 427 -9.52 -29.63 -47.37
C ILE A 427 -9.93 -31.11 -47.17
N ILE A 428 -10.85 -31.44 -46.26
CA ILE A 428 -11.24 -32.84 -45.99
C ILE A 428 -12.65 -33.13 -46.54
N PRO A 429 -12.79 -33.94 -47.61
CA PRO A 429 -14.08 -34.39 -48.10
C PRO A 429 -14.66 -35.43 -47.13
N TRP A 430 -15.89 -35.17 -46.66
CA TRP A 430 -16.88 -36.09 -46.09
C TRP A 430 -16.38 -37.47 -45.67
N GLY A 431 -16.12 -37.65 -44.37
CA GLY A 431 -15.99 -38.98 -43.76
C GLY A 431 -14.94 -39.11 -42.68
N ARG A 432 -15.05 -38.34 -41.58
CA ARG A 432 -14.61 -38.67 -40.21
C ARG A 432 -14.86 -37.45 -39.34
N GLU A 433 -15.64 -37.60 -38.27
CA GLU A 433 -15.75 -36.57 -37.23
C GLU A 433 -14.33 -36.23 -36.73
N PRO A 434 -13.96 -34.94 -36.59
CA PRO A 434 -12.68 -34.58 -36.02
C PRO A 434 -12.57 -35.18 -34.62
N VAL A 435 -11.58 -36.04 -34.37
CA VAL A 435 -11.27 -36.53 -33.03
C VAL A 435 -10.68 -35.37 -32.24
N TYR A 436 -11.55 -34.56 -31.64
CA TYR A 436 -11.14 -33.46 -30.78
C TYR A 436 -10.39 -34.03 -29.58
N SER A 437 -9.14 -33.60 -29.41
CA SER A 437 -8.32 -34.01 -28.28
C SER A 437 -8.84 -33.34 -27.00
N GLY A 438 -9.67 -34.07 -26.24
CA GLY A 438 -10.24 -33.58 -24.99
C GLY A 438 -9.20 -33.47 -23.88
N LEU A 439 -9.37 -32.47 -23.01
CA LEU A 439 -8.61 -32.34 -21.77
C LEU A 439 -9.37 -33.05 -20.65
N VAL A 440 -8.73 -33.97 -19.94
CA VAL A 440 -9.39 -34.62 -18.80
C VAL A 440 -9.17 -33.79 -17.54
N LEU A 441 -10.29 -33.40 -16.92
CA LEU A 441 -10.32 -32.63 -15.67
C LEU A 441 -10.94 -33.45 -14.54
N LYS A 442 -10.11 -33.97 -13.63
CA LYS A 442 -10.58 -34.88 -12.56
C LYS A 442 -11.24 -34.17 -11.39
N SER A 443 -10.62 -33.10 -10.93
CA SER A 443 -11.07 -32.36 -9.76
C SER A 443 -10.43 -30.98 -9.72
N ILE A 444 -11.16 -30.01 -9.19
CA ILE A 444 -10.67 -28.67 -8.91
C ILE A 444 -10.54 -28.53 -7.40
N LYS A 445 -9.32 -28.30 -6.91
CA LYS A 445 -9.08 -28.02 -5.49
C LYS A 445 -9.05 -26.52 -5.30
N VAL A 446 -9.82 -26.03 -4.33
CA VAL A 446 -9.95 -24.61 -4.04
C VAL A 446 -9.52 -24.34 -2.60
N LYS A 447 -8.79 -23.25 -2.40
CA LYS A 447 -8.54 -22.70 -1.07
C LYS A 447 -8.97 -21.23 -1.03
N ALA A 448 -9.92 -20.92 -0.17
CA ALA A 448 -10.27 -19.55 0.16
C ALA A 448 -9.26 -18.99 1.17
N GLY A 449 -8.71 -17.81 0.90
CA GLY A 449 -7.73 -17.13 1.73
C GLY A 449 -8.38 -16.59 3.00
N GLU A 450 -9.45 -15.81 2.87
CA GLU A 450 -10.04 -15.07 3.99
C GLU A 450 -10.68 -16.03 5.01
N THR A 451 -11.36 -17.07 4.55
CA THR A 451 -12.00 -18.07 5.43
C THR A 451 -11.08 -19.26 5.78
N GLN A 452 -9.89 -19.34 5.17
CA GLN A 452 -8.96 -20.48 5.24
C GLN A 452 -9.57 -21.85 4.87
N GLN A 453 -10.79 -21.89 4.32
CA GLN A 453 -11.47 -23.12 3.93
C GLN A 453 -10.78 -23.79 2.73
N ARG A 454 -10.79 -25.13 2.73
CA ARG A 454 -10.29 -25.95 1.63
C ARG A 454 -11.43 -26.79 1.09
N MET A 455 -11.65 -26.73 -0.20
CA MET A 455 -12.76 -27.37 -0.90
C MET A 455 -12.24 -28.18 -2.08
N THR A 456 -12.96 -29.24 -2.44
CA THR A 456 -12.70 -30.03 -3.64
C THR A 456 -13.99 -30.12 -4.44
N PHE A 457 -13.90 -29.89 -5.74
CA PHE A 457 -15.01 -29.95 -6.67
C PHE A 457 -14.75 -31.03 -7.71
N CYS A 458 -15.75 -31.85 -7.97
CA CYS A 458 -15.72 -32.97 -8.90
C CYS A 458 -16.75 -32.72 -10.02
N PRO A 459 -16.53 -33.25 -11.23
CA PRO A 459 -17.51 -33.16 -12.31
C PRO A 459 -18.89 -33.67 -11.86
N GLU A 460 -19.95 -32.95 -12.22
CA GLU A 460 -21.32 -33.38 -11.96
C GLU A 460 -21.62 -34.72 -12.66
N ASN A 461 -21.17 -34.85 -13.92
CA ASN A 461 -21.20 -36.12 -14.64
C ASN A 461 -19.83 -36.83 -14.57
N MET A 462 -19.71 -37.81 -13.67
CA MET A 462 -18.47 -38.58 -13.50
C MET A 462 -18.11 -39.50 -14.66
N ASN A 463 -19.06 -39.79 -15.56
CA ASN A 463 -18.82 -40.62 -16.74
C ASN A 463 -18.23 -39.82 -17.90
N ASP A 464 -18.38 -38.49 -17.88
CA ASP A 464 -17.80 -37.59 -18.87
C ASP A 464 -16.78 -36.65 -18.22
N LEU A 465 -15.51 -37.04 -18.28
CA LEU A 465 -14.38 -36.25 -17.75
C LEU A 465 -13.66 -35.43 -18.82
N GLN A 466 -13.97 -35.62 -20.11
CA GLN A 466 -13.27 -34.96 -21.23
C GLN A 466 -13.88 -33.60 -21.53
N LEU A 467 -13.10 -32.54 -21.40
CA LEU A 467 -13.48 -31.19 -21.80
C LEU A 467 -13.01 -30.93 -23.22
N HIS A 468 -13.94 -30.66 -24.13
CA HIS A 468 -13.65 -30.29 -25.50
C HIS A 468 -13.63 -28.76 -25.68
N PRO A 469 -13.02 -28.23 -26.76
CA PRO A 469 -13.13 -26.82 -27.12
C PRO A 469 -14.59 -26.38 -27.17
N THR A 470 -14.87 -25.14 -26.75
CA THR A 470 -16.21 -24.52 -26.62
C THR A 470 -17.17 -25.16 -25.62
N GLN A 471 -16.82 -26.31 -25.03
CA GLN A 471 -17.62 -26.97 -24.01
C GLN A 471 -17.46 -26.29 -22.65
N GLU A 472 -18.56 -26.26 -21.89
CA GLU A 472 -18.60 -25.91 -20.47
C GLU A 472 -18.89 -27.17 -19.64
N LYS A 473 -18.23 -27.28 -18.49
CA LYS A 473 -18.47 -28.36 -17.52
C LYS A 473 -18.74 -27.83 -16.13
N THR A 474 -19.72 -28.45 -15.48
CA THR A 474 -20.11 -28.15 -14.11
C THR A 474 -19.38 -29.05 -13.12
N PHE A 475 -18.84 -28.44 -12.07
CA PHE A 475 -18.19 -29.10 -10.95
C PHE A 475 -18.91 -28.72 -9.66
N VAL A 476 -19.26 -29.74 -8.87
CA VAL A 476 -19.96 -29.60 -7.58
C VAL A 476 -19.08 -30.07 -6.43
N ARG A 477 -19.35 -29.56 -5.23
CA ARG A 477 -18.57 -29.89 -4.02
C ARG A 477 -18.61 -31.40 -3.77
N CYS A 478 -17.44 -32.00 -3.54
CA CYS A 478 -17.27 -33.42 -3.28
C CYS A 478 -16.24 -33.67 -2.16
N GLU A 479 -16.39 -34.77 -1.43
CA GLU A 479 -15.40 -35.15 -0.43
C GLU A 479 -14.14 -35.73 -1.09
N ALA A 480 -12.98 -35.28 -0.63
CA ALA A 480 -11.69 -35.80 -1.06
C ALA A 480 -11.49 -37.23 -0.52
N ASN A 481 -12.11 -38.23 -1.15
CA ASN A 481 -11.94 -39.63 -0.82
C ASN A 481 -10.52 -40.11 -1.18
N SER A 482 -9.55 -39.87 -0.29
CA SER A 482 -8.14 -40.24 -0.49
C SER A 482 -7.89 -41.76 -0.50
N LYS A 483 -8.92 -42.60 -0.29
CA LYS A 483 -8.80 -44.06 -0.22
C LYS A 483 -9.52 -44.85 -1.32
N LYS A 484 -10.48 -44.29 -2.07
CA LYS A 484 -11.24 -45.06 -3.09
C LYS A 484 -10.62 -45.08 -4.50
N LEU A 485 -9.74 -44.12 -4.83
CA LEU A 485 -9.20 -44.02 -6.21
C LEU A 485 -7.99 -44.94 -6.50
N LYS A 486 -7.39 -45.58 -5.49
CA LYS A 486 -6.32 -46.59 -5.69
C LYS A 486 -6.83 -47.99 -6.00
N ARG A 487 -8.15 -48.23 -5.99
CA ARG A 487 -8.73 -49.58 -6.08
C ARG A 487 -9.41 -49.90 -7.43
N LYS A 488 -9.33 -49.00 -8.41
CA LYS A 488 -9.85 -49.19 -9.78
C LYS A 488 -8.78 -49.11 -10.88
N ILE A 489 -7.51 -49.20 -10.50
CA ILE A 489 -6.40 -49.45 -11.43
C ILE A 489 -5.61 -50.64 -10.87
N ARG A 490 -6.18 -51.82 -11.08
CA ARG A 490 -5.44 -53.08 -11.15
C ARG A 490 -6.19 -54.00 -12.08
#